data_AF-A0A651I239-F1
#
_entry.id   AF-A0A651I239-F1
#
_cell.length_a   1.000
_cell.length_b   1.000
_cell.length_c   1.000
_cell.angle_alpha   90.00
_cell.angle_beta   90.00
_cell.angle_gamma   90.00
#
_symmetry.space_group_name_H-M   'P 1'
#
loop_
_entity.id
_entity.type
_entity.pdbx_description
1 polymer ?
#
loop_
_entity_poly.entity_id
_entity_poly.type
_entity_poly.pdbx_seq_one_letter_code
_entity_poly.pdbx_strand_id
1 'polypeptide(L)'
;MKGANLYENFNLRFVNVVFFFGVTWLAIRNFYEVNPDRKFNYLSGVLAGFRPAIVGVILFSIFQMIYLSGDSTLMTAIQERAPMGETLNPFTASLYLLFEGIGVGLIVSYLTMRIVDARQIETYEERL
;
A
#
# COMPACT_ATOMS: atom_id res chain seq x y z
N MET A 1 14.74 -15.03 -1.51
CA MET A 1 13.42 -15.69 -1.52
C MET A 1 13.47 -17.21 -1.81
N LYS A 2 14.50 -17.75 -2.49
CA LYS A 2 14.67 -19.21 -2.67
C LYS A 2 15.05 -20.00 -1.40
N GLY A 3 15.78 -19.40 -0.45
CA GLY A 3 16.26 -20.09 0.75
C GLY A 3 15.22 -20.40 1.85
N ALA A 4 14.00 -19.85 1.75
CA ALA A 4 12.98 -19.96 2.81
C ALA A 4 11.67 -20.64 2.37
N ASN A 5 11.57 -21.09 1.11
CA ASN A 5 10.35 -21.72 0.56
C ASN A 5 9.06 -20.87 0.68
N LEU A 6 9.22 -19.56 0.87
CA LEU A 6 8.13 -18.62 1.15
C LEU A 6 7.39 -18.13 -0.11
N TYR A 7 7.89 -18.45 -1.30
CA TYR A 7 7.31 -17.95 -2.57
C TYR A 7 5.88 -18.48 -2.81
N GLU A 8 5.48 -19.58 -2.17
CA GLU A 8 4.12 -20.13 -2.26
C GLU A 8 3.15 -19.56 -1.21
N ASN A 9 3.66 -18.83 -0.22
CA ASN A 9 2.85 -18.40 0.91
C ASN A 9 2.16 -17.05 0.60
N PHE A 10 0.97 -17.13 0.02
CA PHE A 10 0.13 -15.96 -0.27
C PHE A 10 -0.15 -15.08 0.97
N ASN A 11 -0.02 -15.61 2.19
CA ASN A 11 -0.20 -14.84 3.42
C ASN A 11 0.84 -13.72 3.59
N LEU A 12 1.98 -13.77 2.87
CA LEU A 12 2.95 -12.68 2.87
C LEU A 12 2.37 -11.36 2.32
N ARG A 13 1.31 -11.43 1.51
CA ARG A 13 0.58 -10.23 1.06
C ARG A 13 -0.03 -9.45 2.23
N PHE A 14 -0.41 -10.13 3.32
CA PHE A 14 -0.93 -9.49 4.52
C PHE A 14 0.11 -8.58 5.17
N VAL A 15 1.39 -8.97 5.12
CA VAL A 15 2.49 -8.15 5.63
C VAL A 15 2.58 -6.82 4.88
N ASN A 16 2.37 -6.82 3.56
CA ASN A 16 2.32 -5.60 2.77
C ASN A 16 1.19 -4.67 3.25
N VAL A 17 0.01 -5.22 3.55
CA VAL A 17 -1.12 -4.44 4.07
C VAL A 17 -0.78 -3.79 5.41
N VAL A 18 -0.11 -4.50 6.32
CA VAL A 18 0.35 -3.94 7.61
C VAL A 18 1.31 -2.77 7.39
N PHE A 19 2.28 -2.91 6.47
CA PHE A 19 3.18 -1.81 6.11
C PHE A 19 2.44 -0.61 5.52
N PHE A 20 1.46 -0.86 4.65
CA PHE A 20 0.61 0.19 4.09
C PHE A 20 -0.11 0.98 5.18
N PHE A 21 -0.77 0.31 6.11
CA PHE A 21 -1.45 0.97 7.22
C PHE A 21 -0.48 1.75 8.11
N GLY A 22 0.66 1.15 8.47
CA GLY A 22 1.67 1.78 9.32
C GLY A 22 2.24 3.06 8.72
N VAL A 23 2.68 3.02 7.46
CA VAL A 23 3.24 4.19 6.75
C VAL A 23 2.19 5.29 6.59
N THR A 24 0.98 4.91 6.18
CA THR A 24 -0.13 5.86 5.99
C THR A 24 -0.50 6.54 7.31
N TRP A 25 -0.58 5.78 8.40
CA TRP A 25 -0.89 6.31 9.74
C TRP A 25 0.15 7.34 10.18
N LEU A 26 1.44 7.01 10.05
CA LEU A 26 2.53 7.92 10.40
C LEU A 26 2.51 9.18 9.54
N ALA A 27 2.25 9.05 8.24
CA ALA A 27 2.19 10.18 7.32
C ALA A 27 1.05 11.16 7.65
N ILE A 28 -0.16 10.63 7.91
CA ILE A 28 -1.32 11.44 8.30
C ILE A 28 -1.07 12.12 9.65
N ARG A 29 -0.55 11.37 10.64
CA ARG A 29 -0.24 11.92 11.95
C ARG A 29 0.77 13.07 11.86
N ASN A 30 1.89 12.85 11.16
CA ASN A 30 2.91 13.88 10.97
C ASN A 30 2.36 15.10 10.21
N PHE A 31 1.46 14.89 9.24
CA PHE A 31 0.81 15.99 8.52
C PHE A 31 0.03 16.91 9.47
N TYR A 32 -0.72 16.37 10.43
CA TYR A 32 -1.48 17.17 11.40
C TYR A 32 -0.63 17.77 12.52
N GLU A 33 0.46 17.12 12.89
CA GLU A 33 1.43 17.68 13.86
C GLU A 33 2.12 18.93 13.28
N VAL A 34 2.47 18.90 11.99
CA VAL A 34 3.12 20.03 11.29
C VAL A 34 2.11 21.10 10.82
N ASN A 35 0.84 20.74 10.61
CA ASN A 35 -0.21 21.65 10.13
C ASN A 35 -1.41 21.69 11.11
N PRO A 36 -1.24 22.27 12.31
CA PRO A 36 -2.30 22.30 13.33
C PRO A 36 -3.58 23.00 12.85
N ASP A 37 -3.46 23.98 11.94
CA ASP A 37 -4.58 24.75 11.39
C ASP A 37 -5.43 23.93 10.41
N ARG A 38 -4.89 22.81 9.89
CA ARG A 38 -5.55 21.98 8.88
C ARG A 38 -6.30 20.78 9.46
N LYS A 39 -6.42 20.65 10.79
CA LYS A 39 -7.05 19.50 11.48
C LYS A 39 -8.39 19.03 10.90
N PHE A 40 -9.20 19.95 10.37
CA PHE A 40 -10.50 19.63 9.78
C PHE A 40 -10.51 19.37 8.26
N ASN A 41 -9.37 19.43 7.58
CA ASN A 41 -9.30 19.19 6.14
C ASN A 41 -9.10 17.71 5.83
N TYR A 42 -10.21 16.98 5.76
CA TYR A 42 -10.26 15.53 5.52
C TYR A 42 -9.50 15.11 4.25
N LEU A 43 -9.75 15.79 3.13
CA LEU A 43 -9.11 15.48 1.85
C LEU A 43 -7.59 15.65 1.92
N SER A 44 -7.11 16.66 2.65
CA SER A 44 -5.67 16.87 2.84
C SER A 44 -5.03 15.74 3.64
N GLY A 45 -5.72 15.20 4.65
CA GLY A 45 -5.27 14.04 5.40
C GLY A 45 -5.18 12.79 4.53
N VAL A 46 -6.21 12.50 3.72
CA VAL A 46 -6.16 11.38 2.76
C VAL A 46 -4.99 11.51 1.80
N LEU A 47 -4.76 12.71 1.23
CA LEU A 47 -3.62 12.95 0.33
C LEU A 47 -2.27 12.83 1.03
N ALA A 48 -2.18 13.21 2.31
CA ALA A 48 -0.96 13.06 3.10
C ALA A 48 -0.57 11.58 3.29
N GLY A 49 -1.56 10.71 3.52
CA GLY A 49 -1.35 9.25 3.58
C GLY A 49 -1.04 8.63 2.21
N PHE A 50 -1.73 9.11 1.18
CA PHE A 50 -1.66 8.50 -0.16
C PHE A 50 -0.33 8.75 -0.87
N ARG A 51 0.28 9.93 -0.69
CA ARG A 51 1.57 10.30 -1.33
C ARG A 51 2.70 9.29 -1.06
N PRO A 52 3.07 8.99 0.20
CA PRO A 52 4.11 8.00 0.48
C PRO A 52 3.69 6.59 0.05
N ALA A 53 2.40 6.26 0.10
CA ALA A 53 1.89 4.98 -0.38
C ALA A 53 2.16 4.78 -1.89
N ILE A 54 1.86 5.78 -2.74
CA ILE A 54 2.15 5.71 -4.18
C ILE A 54 3.66 5.53 -4.43
N VAL A 55 4.50 6.29 -3.74
CA VAL A 55 5.95 6.20 -3.91
C VAL A 55 6.42 4.76 -3.60
N GLY A 56 5.92 4.18 -2.51
CA GLY A 56 6.19 2.79 -2.16
C GLY A 56 5.73 1.80 -3.24
N VAL A 57 4.52 1.97 -3.77
CA VAL A 57 3.97 1.11 -4.83
C VAL A 57 4.78 1.19 -6.11
N ILE A 58 5.17 2.39 -6.53
CA ILE A 58 5.99 2.58 -7.74
C ILE A 58 7.34 1.86 -7.58
N LEU A 59 8.04 2.09 -6.46
CA LEU A 59 9.32 1.45 -6.19
C LEU A 59 9.19 -0.07 -6.13
N PHE A 60 8.14 -0.57 -5.47
CA PHE A 60 7.88 -2.01 -5.37
C PHE A 60 7.52 -2.64 -6.72
N SER A 61 6.74 -1.94 -7.56
CA SER A 61 6.42 -2.39 -8.91
C SER A 61 7.67 -2.48 -9.80
N ILE A 62 8.54 -1.46 -9.74
CA ILE A 62 9.82 -1.47 -10.48
C ILE A 62 10.69 -2.64 -10.01
N PHE A 63 10.81 -2.82 -8.70
CA PHE A 63 11.52 -3.95 -8.12
C PHE A 63 10.96 -5.28 -8.61
N GLN A 64 9.64 -5.46 -8.62
CA GLN A 64 9.00 -6.68 -9.10
C GLN A 64 9.25 -6.92 -10.59
N MET A 65 9.18 -5.88 -11.42
CA MET A 65 9.48 -6.00 -12.85
C MET A 65 10.90 -6.52 -13.07
N ILE A 66 11.89 -5.95 -12.37
CA ILE A 66 13.29 -6.38 -12.45
C ILE A 66 13.44 -7.82 -11.96
N TYR A 67 12.82 -8.15 -10.82
CA TYR A 67 12.89 -9.48 -10.22
C TYR A 67 12.30 -10.57 -11.13
N LEU A 68 11.09 -10.34 -11.67
CA LEU A 68 10.41 -11.27 -12.57
C LEU A 68 11.12 -11.41 -13.92
N SER A 69 11.87 -10.38 -14.34
CA SER A 69 12.70 -10.47 -15.55
C SER A 69 13.95 -11.34 -15.35
N GLY A 70 14.46 -11.42 -14.11
CA GLY A 70 15.65 -12.21 -13.78
C GLY A 70 15.37 -13.64 -13.31
N ASP A 71 14.19 -13.94 -12.75
CA ASP A 71 13.82 -15.28 -12.28
C ASP A 71 12.48 -15.74 -12.87
N SER A 72 12.56 -16.63 -13.86
CA SER A 72 11.39 -17.22 -14.52
C SER A 72 10.57 -18.12 -13.59
N THR A 73 11.15 -18.64 -12.50
CA THR A 73 10.47 -19.58 -11.58
C THR A 73 9.23 -18.94 -10.96
N LEU A 74 9.37 -17.71 -10.46
CA LEU A 74 8.24 -16.99 -9.85
C LEU A 74 7.23 -16.55 -10.92
N MET A 75 7.71 -16.15 -12.10
CA MET A 75 6.83 -15.75 -13.20
C MET A 75 5.93 -16.91 -13.64
N THR A 76 6.49 -18.10 -13.83
CA THR A 76 5.71 -19.31 -14.17
C THR A 76 4.70 -19.64 -13.08
N ALA A 77 5.11 -19.59 -11.80
CA ALA A 77 4.18 -19.83 -10.68
C ALA A 77 3.03 -18.79 -10.63
N ILE A 78 3.27 -17.54 -11.03
CA ILE A 78 2.23 -16.52 -11.15
C ILE A 78 1.30 -16.86 -12.32
N GLN A 79 1.82 -17.23 -13.49
CA GLN A 79 1.02 -17.56 -14.67
C GLN A 79 0.11 -18.78 -14.42
N GLU A 80 0.60 -19.80 -13.70
CA GLU A 80 -0.18 -21.00 -13.40
C GLU A 80 -1.32 -20.76 -12.40
N ARG A 81 -1.19 -19.77 -11.53
CA ARG A 81 -2.13 -19.52 -10.41
C ARG A 81 -3.04 -18.32 -10.63
N ALA A 82 -2.66 -17.39 -11.52
CA ALA A 82 -3.42 -16.18 -11.76
C ALA A 82 -4.53 -16.40 -12.80
N PRO A 83 -5.72 -15.80 -12.60
CA PRO A 83 -6.69 -15.70 -13.68
C PRO A 83 -6.08 -14.90 -14.84
N MET A 84 -6.20 -15.41 -16.08
CA MET A 84 -5.56 -14.86 -17.28
C MET A 84 -4.02 -14.87 -17.27
N GLY A 85 -3.40 -15.81 -16.56
CA GLY A 85 -1.94 -15.91 -16.43
C GLY A 85 -1.17 -16.03 -17.76
N GLU A 86 -1.76 -16.60 -18.81
CA GLU A 86 -1.15 -16.70 -20.15
C GLU A 86 -0.80 -15.33 -20.77
N THR A 87 -1.51 -14.27 -20.35
CA THR A 87 -1.26 -12.89 -20.81
C THR A 87 -0.25 -12.13 -19.95
N LEU A 88 0.17 -12.74 -18.83
CA LEU A 88 1.11 -12.11 -17.91
C LEU A 88 2.54 -12.34 -18.38
N ASN A 89 3.30 -11.25 -18.45
CA ASN A 89 4.74 -11.24 -18.56
C ASN A 89 5.29 -10.34 -17.43
N PRO A 90 6.60 -10.26 -17.20
CA PRO A 90 7.16 -9.45 -16.11
C PRO A 90 6.66 -7.99 -16.11
N PHE A 91 6.50 -7.40 -17.30
CA PHE A 91 5.98 -6.06 -17.46
C PHE A 91 4.50 -5.97 -17.09
N THR A 92 3.61 -6.76 -17.71
CA THR A 92 2.18 -6.68 -17.44
C THR A 92 1.82 -7.09 -16.01
N ALA A 93 2.49 -8.10 -15.44
CA ALA A 93 2.32 -8.49 -14.05
C ALA A 93 2.68 -7.35 -13.09
N SER A 94 3.80 -6.66 -13.33
CA SER A 94 4.18 -5.50 -12.52
C SER A 94 3.21 -4.33 -12.68
N LEU A 95 2.69 -4.11 -13.88
CA LEU A 95 1.70 -3.06 -14.16
C LEU A 95 0.37 -3.32 -13.45
N TYR A 96 -0.13 -4.55 -13.45
CA TYR A 96 -1.32 -4.93 -12.67
C TYR A 96 -1.11 -4.65 -11.18
N LEU A 97 0.05 -5.06 -10.65
CA LEU A 97 0.42 -4.84 -9.27
C LEU A 97 0.52 -3.34 -8.92
N LEU A 98 1.02 -2.51 -9.84
CA LEU A 98 1.05 -1.05 -9.68
C LEU A 98 -0.36 -0.48 -9.54
N PHE A 99 -1.29 -0.83 -10.44
CA PHE A 99 -2.66 -0.33 -10.39
C PHE A 99 -3.42 -0.83 -9.16
N GLU A 100 -3.27 -2.10 -8.81
CA GLU A 100 -3.83 -2.67 -7.59
C GLU A 100 -3.29 -1.93 -6.35
N GLY A 101 -1.98 -1.73 -6.28
CA GLY A 101 -1.33 -1.00 -5.18
C GLY A 101 -1.77 0.46 -5.05
N ILE A 102 -1.99 1.15 -6.16
CA ILE A 102 -2.55 2.53 -6.17
C ILE A 102 -3.97 2.52 -5.60
N GLY A 103 -4.82 1.59 -6.05
CA GLY A 103 -6.20 1.46 -5.54
C GLY A 103 -6.22 1.16 -4.04
N VAL A 104 -5.42 0.20 -3.59
CA VAL A 104 -5.28 -0.13 -2.16
C VAL A 104 -4.74 1.07 -1.37
N GLY A 105 -3.75 1.80 -1.90
CA GLY A 105 -3.21 2.99 -1.26
C GLY A 105 -4.26 4.07 -1.01
N LEU A 106 -5.16 4.31 -1.96
CA LEU A 106 -6.29 5.22 -1.79
C LEU A 106 -7.24 4.75 -0.69
N ILE A 107 -7.66 3.48 -0.74
CA ILE A 107 -8.60 2.89 0.23
C ILE A 107 -8.02 2.94 1.65
N VAL A 108 -6.77 2.50 1.81
CA VAL A 108 -6.08 2.50 3.12
C VAL A 108 -5.91 3.93 3.63
N SER A 109 -5.55 4.89 2.77
CA SER A 109 -5.45 6.31 3.15
C SER A 109 -6.76 6.88 3.63
N TYR A 110 -7.85 6.56 2.94
CA TYR A 110 -9.19 6.95 3.35
C TYR A 110 -9.58 6.34 4.70
N LEU A 111 -9.43 5.02 4.88
CA LEU A 111 -9.78 4.32 6.11
C LEU A 111 -8.95 4.81 7.30
N THR A 112 -7.64 4.99 7.08
CA THR A 112 -6.73 5.48 8.11
C THR A 112 -7.09 6.89 8.54
N MET A 113 -7.39 7.77 7.57
CA MET A 113 -7.86 9.13 7.87
C MET A 113 -9.15 9.11 8.69
N ARG A 114 -10.10 8.23 8.34
CA ARG A 114 -11.36 8.09 9.09
C ARG A 114 -11.13 7.68 10.56
N ILE A 115 -10.16 6.80 10.80
CA ILE A 115 -9.79 6.37 12.17
C ILE A 115 -9.12 7.53 12.93
N VAL A 116 -8.23 8.28 12.28
CA VAL A 116 -7.56 9.44 12.91
C VAL A 116 -8.57 10.52 13.27
N ASP A 117 -9.51 10.83 12.36
CA ASP A 117 -10.58 11.82 12.55
C ASP A 117 -11.48 11.47 13.75
N ALA A 118 -11.95 10.23 13.81
CA ALA A 118 -12.79 9.76 14.93
C ALA A 118 -12.11 9.92 16.30
N ARG A 119 -10.81 9.60 16.38
CA ARG A 119 -10.03 9.75 17.62
C ARG A 119 -9.81 11.22 18.02
N GLN A 120 -9.68 12.12 17.04
CA GLN A 120 -9.55 13.55 17.33
C GLN A 120 -10.85 14.14 17.88
N ILE A 121 -12.02 13.67 17.41
CA ILE A 121 -13.33 14.07 17.93
C ILE A 121 -13.48 13.65 19.40
N GLU A 122 -13.22 12.38 19.72
CA GLU A 122 -13.27 11.87 21.11
C GLU A 122 -12.37 12.69 22.06
N THR A 123 -11.13 12.98 21.63
CA THR A 123 -10.17 13.75 22.44
C THR A 123 -10.63 15.20 22.68
N TYR A 124 -11.46 15.76 21.79
CA TYR A 124 -12.00 17.11 21.96
C TYR A 124 -13.18 17.13 22.93
N GLU A 125 -14.07 16.13 22.86
CA GLU A 125 -15.21 16.00 23.78
C GLU A 125 -14.76 15.78 25.23
N GLU A 126 -13.67 15.04 25.47
CA GLU A 126 -13.08 14.87 26.81
C GLU A 126 -12.50 16.15 27.43
N ARG A 127 -12.28 17.21 26.62
CA ARG A 127 -11.69 18.48 27.08
C ARG A 127 -12.72 19.57 27.40
N LEU A 128 -14.01 19.31 27.16
CA LEU A 128 -15.13 20.20 27.47
C LEU A 128 -15.76 19.85 28.82
#